data_AF-A0A3B8NWJ3-F1
#
_entry.id   AF-A0A3B8NWJ3-F1
#
_cell.length_a   1.000
_cell.length_b   1.000
_cell.length_c   1.000
_cell.angle_alpha   90.00
_cell.angle_beta   90.00
_cell.angle_gamma   90.00
#
_symmetry.space_group_name_H-M   'P 1'
#
loop_
_entity.id
_entity.type
_entity.pdbx_description
1 polymer ?
#
loop_
_entity_poly.entity_id
_entity_poly.type
_entity_poly.pdbx_seq_one_letter_code
_entity_poly.pdbx_strand_id
1 'polypeptide(L)'
;MRNEVMARAIGGIDDDLIVSAYEAAPRRRVWRVYVAAAAACLLLMLGTWQVFREIGNIDVFLYGNPLSEQAVPIETLAVHTDPRAISDCLKIPLTMSFHGEQTLFTENGRCEVYSSETNALLFSGNSVTINDHMTVQWVLQDPDPAETYVLHIGSHSTLSLSYDTDSRQWRISKK
;
A
#
# COMPACT_ATOMS: atom_id res chain seq x y z
N MET A 1 20.50 86.16 -3.70
CA MET A 1 20.03 85.17 -4.69
C MET A 1 21.01 84.02 -4.97
N ARG A 2 22.31 84.10 -4.63
CA ARG A 2 23.28 83.02 -4.94
C ARG A 2 23.19 81.79 -4.02
N ASN A 3 22.60 81.95 -2.83
CA ASN A 3 22.57 80.92 -1.79
C ASN A 3 21.36 79.96 -1.94
N GLU A 4 20.30 80.39 -2.63
CA GLU A 4 19.10 79.57 -2.88
C GLU A 4 19.34 78.55 -4.02
N VAL A 5 20.20 78.89 -4.98
CA VAL A 5 20.54 78.02 -6.11
C VAL A 5 21.42 76.84 -5.65
N MET A 6 22.31 77.07 -4.67
CA MET A 6 23.15 76.01 -4.10
C MET A 6 22.37 75.03 -3.23
N ALA A 7 21.43 75.52 -2.40
CA ALA A 7 20.59 74.65 -1.57
C ALA A 7 19.68 73.75 -2.41
N ARG A 8 19.17 74.27 -3.55
CA ARG A 8 18.32 73.50 -4.46
C ARG A 8 19.07 72.44 -5.26
N ALA A 9 20.33 72.71 -5.62
CA ALA A 9 21.19 71.76 -6.33
C ALA A 9 21.66 70.60 -5.42
N ILE A 10 21.81 70.84 -4.11
CA ILE A 10 22.20 69.81 -3.14
C ILE A 10 21.03 68.88 -2.80
N GLY A 11 19.81 69.40 -2.64
CA GLY A 11 18.62 68.58 -2.35
C GLY A 11 18.17 67.70 -3.52
N GLY A 12 18.30 68.18 -4.77
CA GLY A 12 17.89 67.40 -5.94
C GLY A 12 18.76 66.18 -6.24
N ILE A 13 20.05 66.21 -5.88
CA ILE A 13 20.97 65.08 -6.09
C ILE A 13 20.69 63.96 -5.08
N ASP A 14 20.25 64.28 -3.86
CA ASP A 14 19.96 63.30 -2.80
C ASP A 14 18.66 62.53 -3.08
N ASP A 15 17.62 63.21 -3.57
CA ASP A 15 16.34 62.57 -3.92
C ASP A 15 16.48 61.56 -5.09
N ASP A 16 17.27 61.88 -6.12
CA ASP A 16 17.53 60.96 -7.25
C ASP A 16 18.35 59.73 -6.80
N LEU A 17 19.23 59.90 -5.80
CA LEU A 17 20.00 58.82 -5.18
C LEU A 17 19.12 57.90 -4.31
N ILE A 18 18.14 58.47 -3.61
CA ILE A 18 17.17 57.71 -2.80
C ILE A 18 16.20 56.92 -3.69
N VAL A 19 15.75 57.50 -4.81
CA VAL A 19 14.87 56.83 -5.78
C VAL A 19 15.58 55.67 -6.46
N SER A 20 16.83 55.86 -6.91
CA SER A 20 17.61 54.79 -7.54
C SER A 20 18.01 53.66 -6.58
N ALA A 21 18.20 53.96 -5.29
CA ALA A 21 18.43 52.94 -4.26
C ALA A 21 17.17 52.08 -3.99
N TYR A 22 15.97 52.64 -4.11
CA TYR A 22 14.72 51.90 -3.94
C TYR A 22 14.41 50.98 -5.12
N GLU A 23 14.80 51.38 -6.33
CA GLU A 23 14.66 50.57 -7.55
C GLU A 23 15.66 49.40 -7.63
N ALA A 24 16.80 49.51 -6.94
CA ALA A 24 17.89 48.53 -6.96
C ALA A 24 17.71 47.32 -6.03
N ALA A 25 16.59 47.20 -5.30
CA ALA A 25 16.36 46.04 -4.44
C ALA A 25 16.14 44.76 -5.29
N PRO A 26 16.96 43.69 -5.13
CA PRO A 26 16.92 42.51 -5.99
C PRO A 26 15.78 41.57 -5.59
N ARG A 27 14.53 42.02 -5.73
CA ARG A 27 13.32 41.23 -5.45
C ARG A 27 13.26 39.91 -6.24
N ARG A 28 13.91 39.84 -7.40
CA ARG A 28 13.89 38.65 -8.29
C ARG A 28 14.60 37.42 -7.75
N ARG A 29 15.62 37.57 -6.88
CA ARG A 29 16.42 36.43 -6.41
C ARG A 29 15.65 35.60 -5.37
N VAL A 30 14.91 36.26 -4.49
CA VAL A 30 14.13 35.62 -3.42
C VAL A 30 12.97 34.81 -3.99
N TRP A 31 12.25 35.35 -4.98
CA TRP A 31 11.12 34.65 -5.60
C TRP A 31 11.53 33.32 -6.26
N ARG A 32 12.69 33.27 -6.95
CA ARG A 32 13.20 32.03 -7.53
C ARG A 32 13.53 30.96 -6.48
N VAL A 33 14.02 31.37 -5.30
CA VAL A 33 14.29 30.44 -4.19
C VAL A 33 13.00 29.86 -3.62
N TYR A 34 11.96 30.68 -3.45
CA TYR A 34 10.65 30.20 -3.00
C TYR A 34 9.98 29.26 -4.01
N VAL A 35 10.08 29.56 -5.31
CA VAL A 35 9.54 28.69 -6.37
C VAL A 35 10.29 27.36 -6.43
N ALA A 36 11.62 27.36 -6.28
CA ALA A 36 12.41 26.13 -6.23
C ALA A 36 12.10 25.27 -5.00
N ALA A 37 11.93 25.89 -3.83
CA ALA A 37 11.54 25.19 -2.60
C ALA A 37 10.13 24.58 -2.73
N ALA A 38 9.17 25.33 -3.28
CA ALA A 38 7.82 24.82 -3.54
C ALA A 38 7.82 23.64 -4.53
N ALA A 39 8.63 23.71 -5.59
CA ALA A 39 8.80 22.62 -6.54
C ALA A 39 9.41 21.37 -5.88
N ALA A 40 10.41 21.52 -5.02
CA ALA A 40 11.01 20.42 -4.26
C ALA A 40 9.98 19.77 -3.31
N CYS A 41 9.18 20.57 -2.62
CA CYS A 41 8.10 20.05 -1.77
C CYS A 41 7.05 19.27 -2.58
N LEU A 42 6.67 19.76 -3.76
CA LEU A 42 5.75 19.04 -4.65
C LEU A 42 6.35 17.72 -5.13
N LEU A 43 7.64 17.68 -5.48
CA LEU A 43 8.33 16.45 -5.87
C LEU A 43 8.42 15.44 -4.72
N LEU A 44 8.65 15.91 -3.49
CA LEU A 44 8.62 15.04 -2.31
C LEU A 44 7.22 14.48 -2.06
N MET A 45 6.17 15.30 -2.14
CA MET A 45 4.79 14.85 -1.97
C MET A 45 4.37 13.87 -3.09
N LEU A 46 4.79 14.10 -4.33
CA LEU A 46 4.52 13.20 -5.45
C LEU A 46 5.30 11.89 -5.31
N GLY A 47 6.57 11.97 -4.89
CA GLY A 47 7.44 10.80 -4.67
C GLY A 47 6.94 9.93 -3.53
N THR A 48 6.59 10.52 -2.38
CA THR A 48 6.03 9.77 -1.26
C THR A 48 4.67 9.17 -1.63
N TRP A 49 3.82 9.89 -2.37
CA TRP A 49 2.54 9.36 -2.85
C TRP A 49 2.72 8.15 -3.77
N GLN A 50 3.69 8.17 -4.68
CA GLN A 50 3.98 7.03 -5.55
C GLN A 50 4.47 5.80 -4.78
N VAL A 51 5.38 5.99 -3.82
CA VAL A 51 5.88 4.91 -2.95
C VAL A 51 4.73 4.30 -2.14
N PHE A 52 3.83 5.11 -1.58
CA PHE A 52 2.65 4.62 -0.86
C PHE A 52 1.69 3.83 -1.76
N ARG A 53 1.64 4.16 -3.05
CA ARG A 53 0.76 3.50 -4.01
C ARG A 53 1.24 2.11 -4.40
N GLU A 54 2.56 1.92 -4.48
CA GLU A 54 3.17 0.62 -4.79
C GLU A 54 3.12 -0.35 -3.60
N ILE A 55 3.20 0.16 -2.37
CA ILE A 55 3.15 -0.65 -1.14
C ILE A 55 1.76 -1.28 -0.90
N GLY A 56 0.71 -0.82 -1.61
CA GLY A 56 -0.68 -1.20 -1.33
C GLY A 56 -1.33 -2.20 -2.29
N ASN A 57 -0.75 -2.48 -3.47
CA ASN A 57 -1.38 -3.37 -4.46
C ASN A 57 -0.76 -4.76 -4.42
N ILE A 58 -1.37 -5.63 -3.61
CA ILE A 58 -1.06 -7.06 -3.57
C ILE A 58 -2.11 -7.79 -4.40
N ASP A 59 -1.69 -8.44 -5.48
CA ASP A 59 -2.60 -9.31 -6.23
C ASP A 59 -2.61 -10.69 -5.58
N VAL A 60 -3.81 -11.12 -5.17
CA VAL A 60 -4.03 -12.44 -4.55
C VAL A 60 -4.97 -13.22 -5.43
N PHE A 61 -4.61 -14.47 -5.71
CA PHE A 61 -5.35 -15.36 -6.59
C PHE A 61 -5.75 -16.63 -5.83
N LEU A 62 -7.01 -17.03 -5.98
CA LEU A 62 -7.55 -18.30 -5.52
C LEU A 62 -7.74 -19.21 -6.74
N TYR A 63 -7.09 -20.37 -6.77
CA TYR A 63 -7.10 -21.27 -7.93
C TYR A 63 -6.76 -20.55 -9.27
N GLY A 64 -5.87 -19.56 -9.22
CA GLY A 64 -5.49 -18.74 -10.38
C GLY A 64 -6.47 -17.63 -10.75
N ASN A 65 -7.60 -17.49 -10.05
CA ASN A 65 -8.56 -16.40 -10.26
C ASN A 65 -8.31 -15.26 -9.26
N PRO A 66 -8.29 -13.98 -9.70
CA PRO A 66 -8.03 -12.87 -8.80
C PRO A 66 -9.13 -12.73 -7.75
N LEU A 67 -8.73 -12.59 -6.49
CA LEU A 67 -9.61 -12.27 -5.38
C LEU A 67 -9.89 -10.77 -5.33
N SER A 68 -11.13 -10.44 -5.01
CA SER A 68 -11.60 -9.06 -4.82
C SER A 68 -12.40 -8.97 -3.51
N GLU A 69 -13.00 -7.81 -3.26
CA GLU A 69 -13.92 -7.61 -2.14
C GLU A 69 -15.16 -8.51 -2.23
N GLN A 70 -15.54 -8.92 -3.44
CA GLN A 70 -16.65 -9.85 -3.62
C GLN A 70 -16.22 -11.25 -3.18
N ALA A 71 -16.96 -11.82 -2.22
CA ALA A 71 -16.67 -13.14 -1.70
C ALA A 71 -16.90 -14.23 -2.76
N VAL A 72 -15.88 -15.06 -2.98
CA VAL A 72 -15.89 -16.18 -3.93
C VAL A 72 -16.00 -17.49 -3.14
N PRO A 73 -16.82 -18.46 -3.59
CA PRO A 73 -16.90 -19.76 -2.94
C PRO A 73 -15.58 -20.54 -3.09
N ILE A 74 -15.18 -21.24 -2.05
CA ILE A 74 -14.09 -22.21 -2.13
C ILE A 74 -14.69 -23.49 -2.66
N GLU A 75 -14.39 -23.80 -3.92
CA GLU A 75 -14.65 -25.11 -4.50
C GLU A 75 -13.67 -26.11 -3.87
N THR A 76 -13.99 -26.62 -2.68
CA THR A 76 -13.33 -27.80 -2.17
C THR A 76 -13.72 -28.95 -3.09
N LEU A 77 -12.74 -29.56 -3.77
CA LEU A 77 -12.88 -30.87 -4.43
C LEU A 77 -13.08 -31.96 -3.36
N ALA A 78 -14.12 -31.83 -2.56
CA ALA A 78 -14.58 -32.80 -1.60
C ALA A 78 -15.89 -33.35 -2.16
N VAL A 79 -15.79 -34.45 -2.89
CA VAL A 79 -16.93 -35.33 -3.20
C VAL A 79 -17.41 -35.90 -1.88
N HIS A 80 -18.22 -35.16 -1.14
CA HIS A 80 -18.92 -35.67 0.02
C HIS A 80 -20.40 -35.31 -0.09
N THR A 81 -21.18 -36.36 -0.33
CA THR A 81 -22.64 -36.40 -0.36
C THR A 81 -23.28 -36.09 1.02
N ASP A 82 -22.51 -35.60 1.99
CA ASP A 82 -22.95 -35.30 3.34
C ASP A 82 -22.52 -33.87 3.75
N PRO A 83 -23.48 -32.94 3.94
CA PRO A 83 -23.21 -31.56 4.38
C PRO A 83 -22.67 -31.46 5.83
N ARG A 84 -22.49 -32.59 6.54
CA ARG A 84 -21.81 -32.64 7.85
C ARG A 84 -20.35 -33.04 7.76
N ALA A 85 -19.86 -33.47 6.60
CA ALA A 85 -18.45 -33.73 6.35
C ALA A 85 -17.73 -32.39 6.06
N ILE A 86 -17.73 -31.49 7.04
CA ILE A 86 -16.75 -30.41 7.05
C ILE A 86 -15.40 -31.11 7.10
N SER A 87 -14.55 -30.91 6.09
CA SER A 87 -13.23 -31.52 6.11
C SER A 87 -12.51 -31.09 7.40
N ASP A 88 -12.03 -32.06 8.18
CA ASP A 88 -11.17 -31.88 9.36
C ASP A 88 -9.93 -31.00 9.07
N CYS A 89 -9.65 -30.75 7.78
CA CYS A 89 -8.61 -29.86 7.31
C CYS A 89 -9.09 -29.12 6.05
N LEU A 90 -9.25 -27.80 6.15
CA LEU A 90 -9.52 -26.93 5.01
C LEU A 90 -8.20 -26.34 4.51
N LYS A 91 -7.89 -26.58 3.24
CA LYS A 91 -6.68 -26.09 2.57
C LYS A 91 -7.05 -25.13 1.45
N ILE A 92 -6.54 -23.92 1.53
CA ILE A 92 -6.89 -22.83 0.63
C ILE A 92 -5.63 -22.46 -0.16
N PRO A 93 -5.54 -22.85 -1.45
CA PRO A 93 -4.38 -22.52 -2.27
C PRO A 93 -4.48 -21.08 -2.75
N LEU A 94 -3.49 -20.29 -2.35
CA LEU A 94 -3.34 -18.89 -2.68
C LEU A 94 -2.07 -18.71 -3.51
N THR A 95 -2.17 -17.95 -4.59
CA THR A 95 -1.00 -17.41 -5.28
C THR A 95 -0.99 -15.92 -5.05
N MET A 96 0.16 -15.38 -4.66
CA MET A 96 0.29 -13.96 -4.36
C MET A 96 1.39 -13.36 -5.23
N SER A 97 1.13 -12.16 -5.73
CA SER A 97 2.06 -11.37 -6.54
C SER A 97 2.06 -9.94 -6.01
N PHE A 98 3.22 -9.46 -5.57
CA PHE A 98 3.41 -8.11 -5.05
C PHE A 98 4.87 -7.69 -5.23
N HIS A 99 5.16 -6.40 -5.06
CA HIS A 99 6.54 -5.91 -5.08
C HIS A 99 7.07 -5.77 -3.65
N GLY A 100 8.27 -6.32 -3.41
CA GLY A 100 8.95 -6.23 -2.12
C GLY A 100 8.59 -7.38 -1.16
N GLU A 101 8.91 -7.19 0.12
CA GLU A 101 8.62 -8.16 1.18
C GLU A 101 7.26 -7.88 1.83
N GLN A 102 6.50 -8.94 2.05
CA GLN A 102 5.22 -8.89 2.77
C GLN A 102 5.20 -9.95 3.85
N THR A 103 4.67 -9.59 5.02
CA THR A 103 4.47 -10.54 6.11
C THR A 103 3.06 -11.09 6.04
N LEU A 104 2.93 -12.40 5.96
CA LEU A 104 1.68 -13.11 6.16
C LEU A 104 1.54 -13.49 7.63
N PHE A 105 0.36 -13.28 8.18
CA PHE A 105 0.05 -13.69 9.55
C PHE A 105 -1.39 -14.17 9.67
N THR A 106 -1.61 -15.27 10.38
CA THR A 106 -2.95 -15.73 10.73
C THR A 106 -3.00 -16.12 12.20
N GLU A 107 -4.08 -15.74 12.88
CA GLU A 107 -4.31 -16.14 14.28
C GLU A 107 -4.70 -17.61 14.37
N ASN A 108 -5.44 -18.09 13.36
CA ASN A 108 -6.05 -19.40 13.34
C ASN A 108 -5.57 -20.16 12.10
N GLY A 109 -4.94 -21.32 12.34
CA GLY A 109 -4.32 -22.14 11.30
C GLY A 109 -2.88 -21.78 11.02
N ARG A 110 -2.42 -22.11 9.81
CA ARG A 110 -1.03 -21.89 9.39
C ARG A 110 -0.92 -21.63 7.90
N CYS A 111 0.12 -20.91 7.53
CA CYS A 111 0.58 -20.72 6.17
C CYS A 111 1.67 -21.75 5.86
N GLU A 112 1.47 -22.50 4.78
CA GLU A 112 2.48 -23.38 4.19
C GLU A 112 2.97 -22.74 2.89
N VAL A 113 4.26 -22.41 2.80
CA VAL A 113 4.86 -21.78 1.62
C VAL A 113 5.61 -22.82 0.81
N TYR A 114 5.40 -22.86 -0.49
CA TYR A 114 5.98 -23.85 -1.39
C TYR A 114 6.91 -23.20 -2.42
N SER A 115 8.01 -23.88 -2.74
CA SER A 115 8.90 -23.49 -3.84
C SER A 115 8.19 -23.68 -5.18
N SER A 116 8.18 -22.65 -6.01
CA SER A 116 7.62 -22.72 -7.36
C SER A 116 8.36 -23.70 -8.29
N GLU A 117 9.66 -23.90 -8.07
CA GLU A 117 10.51 -24.77 -8.90
C GLU A 117 10.39 -26.25 -8.53
N THR A 118 10.43 -26.54 -7.23
CA THR A 118 10.57 -27.92 -6.71
C THR A 118 9.29 -28.44 -6.07
N ASN A 119 8.29 -27.57 -5.87
CA ASN A 119 7.09 -27.84 -5.09
C ASN A 119 7.37 -28.35 -3.66
N ALA A 120 8.58 -28.11 -3.15
CA ALA A 120 8.97 -28.45 -1.79
C ALA A 120 8.40 -27.44 -0.80
N LEU A 121 7.95 -27.92 0.37
CA LEU A 121 7.54 -27.08 1.48
C LEU A 121 8.77 -26.33 2.03
N LEU A 122 8.75 -25.01 1.91
CA LEU A 122 9.81 -24.12 2.39
C LEU A 122 9.57 -23.68 3.84
N PHE A 123 8.30 -23.47 4.19
CA PHE A 123 7.91 -22.96 5.50
C PHE A 123 6.53 -23.46 5.90
N SER A 124 6.32 -23.66 7.20
CA SER A 124 5.02 -23.95 7.79
C SER A 124 4.91 -23.30 9.16
N GLY A 125 3.94 -22.39 9.33
CA GLY A 125 3.77 -21.64 10.57
C GLY A 125 2.69 -20.58 10.45
N ASN A 126 2.43 -19.84 11.51
CA ASN A 126 1.38 -18.83 11.57
C ASN A 126 1.83 -17.44 11.09
N SER A 127 3.13 -17.21 10.95
CA SER A 127 3.71 -15.95 10.48
C SER A 127 4.91 -16.21 9.56
N VAL A 128 4.95 -15.58 8.39
CA VAL A 128 6.05 -15.73 7.43
C VAL A 128 6.23 -14.47 6.60
N THR A 129 7.49 -14.07 6.38
CA THR A 129 7.81 -13.03 5.39
C THR A 129 8.08 -13.70 4.05
N ILE A 130 7.35 -13.26 3.02
CA ILE A 130 7.45 -13.72 1.65
C ILE A 130 7.78 -12.56 0.72
N ASN A 131 8.36 -12.86 -0.45
CA ASN A 131 8.75 -11.88 -1.45
C ASN A 131 8.18 -12.22 -2.83
N ASP A 132 8.01 -11.18 -3.64
CA ASP A 132 7.66 -11.23 -5.06
C ASP A 132 6.42 -12.09 -5.36
N HIS A 133 6.64 -13.30 -5.90
CA HIS A 133 5.60 -14.22 -6.34
C HIS A 133 5.74 -15.57 -5.64
N MET A 134 4.75 -15.92 -4.82
CA MET A 134 4.79 -17.12 -3.97
C MET A 134 3.47 -17.89 -4.00
N THR A 135 3.58 -19.22 -3.90
CA THR A 135 2.44 -20.10 -3.68
C THR A 135 2.34 -20.42 -2.19
N VAL A 136 1.20 -20.08 -1.61
CA VAL A 136 0.91 -20.23 -0.19
C VAL A 136 -0.35 -21.05 -0.04
N GLN A 137 -0.32 -22.06 0.83
CA GLN A 137 -1.49 -22.79 1.24
C GLN A 137 -1.86 -22.35 2.65
N TRP A 138 -3.03 -21.73 2.79
CA TRP A 138 -3.59 -21.41 4.11
C TRP A 138 -4.38 -22.63 4.61
N VAL A 139 -3.96 -23.16 5.75
CA VAL A 139 -4.46 -24.42 6.30
C VAL A 139 -5.16 -24.18 7.63
N LEU A 140 -6.42 -24.56 7.71
CA LEU A 140 -7.23 -24.56 8.93
C LEU A 140 -7.53 -26.00 9.33
N GLN A 141 -7.25 -26.34 10.59
CA GLN A 141 -7.66 -27.63 11.16
C GLN A 141 -8.99 -27.45 11.87
N ASP A 142 -9.92 -28.37 11.62
CA ASP A 142 -11.27 -28.41 12.18
C ASP A 142 -11.97 -27.03 12.21
N PRO A 143 -12.15 -26.38 11.04
CA PRO A 143 -12.71 -25.04 11.00
C PRO A 143 -14.18 -25.03 11.46
N ASP A 144 -14.49 -24.17 12.42
CA ASP A 144 -15.83 -23.94 12.94
C ASP A 144 -16.62 -23.03 11.97
N PRO A 145 -17.74 -23.49 11.39
CA PRO A 145 -18.61 -22.67 10.54
C PRO A 145 -19.17 -21.40 11.20
N ALA A 146 -19.18 -21.31 12.53
CA ALA A 146 -19.61 -20.12 13.25
C ALA A 146 -18.54 -19.02 13.29
N GLU A 147 -17.28 -19.36 13.00
CA GLU A 147 -16.14 -18.45 13.10
C GLU A 147 -15.78 -17.83 11.76
N THR A 148 -15.18 -16.64 11.82
CA THR A 148 -14.57 -15.99 10.66
C THR A 148 -13.06 -15.99 10.82
N TYR A 149 -12.37 -16.54 9.84
CA TYR A 149 -10.92 -16.66 9.83
C TYR A 149 -10.31 -15.50 9.05
N VAL A 150 -9.17 -15.01 9.52
CA VAL A 150 -8.48 -13.88 8.90
C VAL A 150 -7.02 -14.25 8.62
N LEU A 151 -6.59 -13.97 7.38
CA LEU A 151 -5.19 -13.97 6.98
C LEU A 151 -4.78 -12.53 6.69
N HIS A 152 -3.85 -12.01 7.49
CA HIS A 152 -3.26 -10.69 7.29
C HIS A 152 -2.14 -10.78 6.25
N ILE A 153 -2.13 -9.81 5.34
CA ILE A 153 -1.13 -9.66 4.29
C ILE A 153 -0.55 -8.25 4.39
N GLY A 154 0.66 -8.17 4.94
CA GLY A 154 1.30 -6.88 5.23
C GLY A 154 0.48 -6.01 6.17
N SER A 155 0.56 -4.70 5.98
CA SER A 155 -0.15 -3.71 6.81
C SER A 155 -1.52 -3.27 6.27
N HIS A 156 -1.88 -3.66 5.05
CA HIS A 156 -2.98 -3.03 4.32
C HIS A 156 -3.99 -3.98 3.69
N SER A 157 -3.73 -5.28 3.64
CA SER A 157 -4.67 -6.24 3.03
C SER A 157 -4.95 -7.41 3.96
N THR A 158 -6.18 -7.90 3.92
CA THR A 158 -6.58 -9.08 4.66
C THR A 158 -7.45 -9.99 3.79
N LEU A 159 -7.35 -11.30 3.98
CA LEU A 159 -8.34 -12.24 3.47
C LEU A 159 -9.25 -12.66 4.60
N SER A 160 -10.55 -12.57 4.34
CA SER A 160 -11.61 -12.98 5.25
C SER A 160 -12.22 -14.27 4.72
N LEU A 161 -12.26 -15.29 5.56
CA LEU A 161 -12.90 -16.57 5.26
C LEU A 161 -14.05 -16.80 6.23
N SER A 162 -15.24 -17.07 5.70
CA SER A 162 -16.43 -17.37 6.50
C SER A 162 -17.27 -18.44 5.82
N TYR A 163 -18.01 -19.19 6.62
CA TYR A 163 -18.98 -20.16 6.10
C TYR A 163 -20.31 -19.47 5.82
N ASP A 164 -20.81 -19.61 4.59
CA ASP A 164 -22.14 -19.16 4.21
C ASP A 164 -23.14 -20.29 4.44
N THR A 165 -24.06 -20.08 5.39
CA THR A 165 -25.06 -21.08 5.78
C THR A 165 -26.13 -21.31 4.71
N ASP A 166 -26.39 -20.31 3.86
CA ASP A 166 -27.43 -20.38 2.84
C ASP A 166 -26.93 -21.22 1.66
N SER A 167 -25.70 -20.96 1.19
CA SER A 167 -25.06 -21.75 0.13
C SER A 167 -24.35 -23.02 0.64
N ARG A 168 -24.20 -23.18 1.95
CA ARG A 168 -23.46 -24.27 2.61
C ARG A 168 -22.02 -24.41 2.09
N GLN A 169 -21.35 -23.27 1.91
CA GLN A 169 -20.01 -23.21 1.34
C GLN A 169 -19.13 -22.23 2.10
N TRP A 170 -17.85 -22.56 2.21
CA TRP A 170 -16.84 -21.59 2.63
C TRP A 170 -16.65 -20.54 1.55
N ARG A 171 -16.58 -19.26 1.94
CA ARG A 171 -16.38 -18.14 1.04
C ARG A 171 -15.21 -17.30 1.51
N ILE A 172 -14.40 -16.87 0.56
CA ILE A 172 -13.23 -16.02 0.82
C ILE A 172 -13.37 -14.70 0.07
N SER A 173 -13.03 -13.60 0.73
CA SER A 173 -12.91 -12.27 0.12
C SER A 173 -11.63 -11.59 0.55
N LYS A 174 -11.16 -10.65 -0.28
CA LYS A 174 -10.05 -9.76 0.04
C LYS A 174 -10.59 -8.41 0.52
N LYS A 175 -10.09 -7.89 1.63
CA LYS A 175 -10.38 -6.56 2.17
C LYS A 175 -9.12 -5.72 2.20
#